data_AF-A0A2W5ZK97-F1
#
_entry.id   AF-A0A2W5ZK97-F1
#
_cell.length_a   1.000
_cell.length_b   1.000
_cell.length_c   1.000
_cell.angle_alpha   90.00
_cell.angle_beta   90.00
_cell.angle_gamma   90.00
#
_symmetry.space_group_name_H-M   'P 1'
#
loop_
_entity.id
_entity.type
_entity.pdbx_description
1 polymer ?
#
loop_
_entity_poly.entity_id
_entity_poly.type
_entity_poly.pdbx_seq_one_letter_code
_entity_poly.pdbx_strand_id
1 'polypeptide(L)'
;MLEREIAAPLESHASDQIAEELRLLLRRRDQISLQASGLAGELERLGYGEAMGSVSTVDWIRHECQLGYQSAADLVCVGLEMDSLADSVVAVQESEIGFQHLVLIART
;
A
#
# COMPACT_ATOMS: atom_id res chain seq x y z
N MET A 1 -45.46 25.54 14.14
CA MET A 1 -44.94 24.87 12.93
C MET A 1 -43.81 25.72 12.39
N LEU A 2 -42.55 25.38 12.72
CA LEU A 2 -41.28 25.83 12.11
C LEU A 2 -40.13 25.65 13.11
N GLU A 3 -39.65 24.43 13.36
CA GLU A 3 -38.33 24.21 14.03
C GLU A 3 -37.75 22.82 13.68
N ARG A 4 -37.57 22.54 12.40
CA ARG A 4 -36.75 21.41 11.95
C ARG A 4 -36.13 21.83 10.64
N GLU A 5 -34.84 22.20 10.66
CA GLU A 5 -33.87 22.16 9.53
C GLU A 5 -32.71 23.14 9.71
N ILE A 6 -31.89 23.02 10.78
CA ILE A 6 -30.54 23.66 10.77
C ILE A 6 -29.44 22.74 11.36
N ALA A 7 -29.75 21.54 11.86
CA ALA A 7 -28.71 20.65 12.42
C ALA A 7 -27.92 19.83 11.37
N ALA A 8 -28.48 19.62 10.17
CA ALA A 8 -27.89 18.74 9.15
C ALA A 8 -26.67 19.27 8.35
N PRO A 9 -26.47 20.59 8.12
CA PRO A 9 -25.37 21.03 7.27
C PRO A 9 -23.99 20.80 7.90
N LEU A 10 -23.80 21.14 9.19
CA LEU A 10 -22.47 21.10 9.80
C LEU A 10 -21.94 19.66 10.00
N GLU A 11 -22.81 18.70 10.33
CA GLU A 11 -22.44 17.29 10.49
C GLU A 11 -22.11 16.61 9.16
N SER A 12 -22.78 16.99 8.06
CA SER A 12 -22.47 16.52 6.71
C SER A 12 -21.10 17.02 6.25
N HIS A 13 -20.80 18.31 6.43
CA HIS A 13 -19.51 18.87 6.04
C HIS A 13 -18.34 18.28 6.85
N ALA A 14 -18.55 17.96 8.14
CA ALA A 14 -17.55 17.29 8.96
C ALA A 14 -17.29 15.84 8.49
N SER A 15 -18.34 15.12 8.11
CA SER A 15 -18.22 13.76 7.58
C SER A 15 -17.50 13.73 6.22
N ASP A 16 -17.78 14.71 5.36
CA ASP A 16 -17.11 14.86 4.06
C ASP A 16 -15.62 15.19 4.23
N GLN A 17 -15.27 16.03 5.22
CA GLN A 17 -13.88 16.35 5.57
C GLN A 17 -13.12 15.12 6.06
N ILE A 18 -13.71 14.34 6.97
CA ILE A 18 -13.09 13.10 7.49
C ILE A 18 -12.89 12.09 6.35
N ALA A 19 -13.87 11.96 5.45
CA ALA A 19 -13.78 11.06 4.31
C ALA A 19 -12.64 11.46 3.36
N GLU A 20 -12.51 12.75 3.03
CA GLU A 20 -11.41 13.21 2.17
C GLU A 20 -10.05 13.09 2.85
N GLU A 21 -9.96 13.38 4.15
CA GLU A 21 -8.72 13.18 4.91
C GLU A 21 -8.27 11.70 4.89
N LEU A 22 -9.21 10.77 5.14
CA LEU A 22 -8.93 9.34 5.02
C LEU A 22 -8.45 8.98 3.61
N ARG A 23 -9.11 9.52 2.57
CA ARG A 23 -8.76 9.25 1.18
C ARG A 23 -7.35 9.71 0.84
N LEU A 24 -6.97 10.90 1.29
CA LEU A 24 -5.62 11.45 1.11
C LEU A 24 -4.56 10.63 1.84
N LEU A 25 -4.84 10.23 3.08
CA LEU A 25 -3.94 9.37 3.87
C LEU A 25 -3.72 8.02 3.21
N LEU A 26 -4.79 7.38 2.72
CA LEU A 26 -4.69 6.07 2.07
C LEU A 26 -3.93 6.15 0.74
N ARG A 27 -4.15 7.21 -0.07
CA ARG A 27 -3.36 7.46 -1.29
C ARG A 27 -1.88 7.61 -0.99
N ARG A 28 -1.55 8.38 0.05
CA ARG A 28 -0.16 8.56 0.47
C ARG A 28 0.46 7.25 0.96
N ARG A 29 -0.28 6.47 1.74
CA ARG A 29 0.15 5.14 2.19
C ARG A 29 0.42 4.23 1.00
N ASP A 30 -0.46 4.21 0.00
CA ASP A 30 -0.32 3.32 -1.15
C ASP A 30 0.93 3.67 -1.99
N GLN A 31 1.24 4.96 -2.16
CA GLN A 31 2.51 5.39 -2.79
C GLN A 31 3.74 4.96 -1.98
N ILE A 32 3.70 5.07 -0.65
CA ILE A 32 4.79 4.61 0.23
C ILE A 32 4.94 3.09 0.15
N SER A 33 3.83 2.35 0.14
CA SER A 33 3.85 0.89 -0.03
C SER A 33 4.46 0.47 -1.37
N LEU A 34 4.16 1.20 -2.44
CA LEU A 34 4.79 0.97 -3.74
C LEU A 34 6.31 1.19 -3.70
N GLN A 35 6.78 2.26 -3.06
CA GLN A 35 8.21 2.52 -2.88
C GLN A 35 8.89 1.43 -2.04
N ALA A 36 8.25 1.02 -0.93
CA ALA A 36 8.76 -0.06 -0.09
C ALA A 36 8.83 -1.39 -0.84
N SER A 37 7.87 -1.65 -1.72
CA SER A 37 7.84 -2.85 -2.55
C SER A 37 9.01 -2.88 -3.55
N GLY A 38 9.34 -1.75 -4.18
CA GLY A 38 10.53 -1.66 -5.04
C GLY A 38 11.83 -2.03 -4.30
N LEU A 39 12.00 -1.52 -3.08
CA LEU A 39 13.15 -1.88 -2.22
C LEU A 39 13.12 -3.35 -1.80
N ALA A 40 11.94 -3.89 -1.46
CA ALA A 40 11.80 -5.30 -1.09
C ALA A 40 12.17 -6.24 -2.26
N GLY A 41 11.75 -5.90 -3.48
CA GLY A 41 12.14 -6.64 -4.68
C GLY A 41 13.65 -6.55 -4.96
N GLU A 42 14.28 -5.41 -4.69
CA GLU A 42 15.73 -5.26 -4.82
C GLU A 42 16.49 -6.10 -3.78
N LEU A 43 16.06 -6.10 -2.52
CA LEU A 43 16.62 -6.97 -1.49
C LEU A 43 16.53 -8.45 -1.86
N GLU A 44 15.39 -8.88 -2.42
CA GLU A 44 15.19 -10.25 -2.88
C GLU A 44 16.14 -10.60 -4.03
N ARG A 45 16.27 -9.72 -5.02
CA ARG A 45 17.24 -9.91 -6.12
C ARG A 45 18.69 -10.00 -5.64
N LEU A 46 19.01 -9.31 -4.54
CA LEU A 46 20.34 -9.33 -3.91
C LEU A 46 20.54 -10.55 -2.99
N GLY A 47 19.51 -11.35 -2.71
CA GLY A 47 19.58 -12.46 -1.73
C GLY A 47 19.91 -11.97 -0.32
N TYR A 48 19.44 -10.76 0.03
CA TYR A 48 19.86 -10.08 1.27
C TYR A 48 19.37 -10.81 2.52
N GLY A 49 18.16 -11.37 2.50
CA GLY A 49 17.59 -12.09 3.64
C GLY A 49 18.49 -13.24 4.09
N GLU A 50 18.90 -14.09 3.15
CA GLU A 50 19.80 -15.22 3.38
C GLU A 50 21.20 -14.76 3.80
N ALA A 51 21.72 -13.69 3.18
CA ALA A 51 23.01 -13.10 3.54
C ALA A 51 23.04 -12.60 4.99
N MET A 52 21.90 -12.20 5.53
CA MET A 52 21.71 -11.79 6.93
C MET A 52 21.31 -12.93 7.87
N GLY A 53 21.29 -14.17 7.38
CA GLY A 53 20.99 -15.36 8.16
C GLY A 53 19.49 -15.63 8.39
N SER A 54 18.61 -14.94 7.66
CA SER A 54 17.18 -15.30 7.61
C SER A 54 16.93 -16.43 6.59
N VAL A 55 15.76 -17.06 6.67
CA VAL A 55 15.36 -18.15 5.76
C VAL A 55 14.97 -17.62 4.37
N SER A 56 14.57 -16.36 4.26
CA SER A 56 14.29 -15.67 2.99
C SER A 56 14.19 -14.16 3.22
N THR A 57 14.17 -13.35 2.15
CA THR A 57 13.90 -11.91 2.28
C THR A 57 12.52 -11.63 2.88
N VAL A 58 11.51 -12.45 2.56
CA VAL A 58 10.17 -12.33 3.15
C VAL A 58 10.23 -12.51 4.67
N ASP A 59 10.96 -13.52 5.15
CA ASP A 59 11.11 -13.77 6.59
C ASP A 59 11.92 -12.68 7.28
N TRP A 60 12.96 -12.16 6.62
CA TRP A 60 13.73 -11.02 7.11
C TRP A 60 12.85 -9.77 7.25
N ILE A 61 12.08 -9.40 6.22
CA ILE A 61 11.16 -8.25 6.26
C ILE A 61 10.10 -8.45 7.37
N ARG A 62 9.55 -9.64 7.50
CA ARG A 62 8.56 -9.96 8.53
C ARG A 62 9.11 -9.66 9.93
N HIS A 63 10.32 -10.14 10.24
CA HIS A 63 10.92 -10.00 11.56
C HIS A 63 11.53 -8.62 11.80
N GLU A 64 12.29 -8.08 10.86
CA GLU A 64 13.02 -6.81 11.04
C GLU A 64 12.14 -5.58 10.80
N CYS A 65 11.09 -5.69 9.98
CA CYS A 65 10.14 -4.60 9.72
C CYS A 65 8.79 -4.77 10.43
N GLN A 66 8.66 -5.77 11.32
CA GLN A 66 7.47 -5.99 12.17
C GLN A 66 6.18 -6.17 11.35
N LEU A 67 6.25 -6.88 10.23
CA LEU A 67 5.12 -7.13 9.34
C LEU A 67 4.54 -8.54 9.56
N GLY A 68 3.27 -8.71 9.19
CA GLY A 68 2.71 -10.05 8.99
C GLY A 68 3.31 -10.71 7.74
N TYR A 69 3.35 -12.04 7.73
CA TYR A 69 3.93 -12.82 6.62
C TYR A 69 3.36 -12.40 5.26
N GLN A 70 2.03 -12.29 5.14
CA GLN A 70 1.40 -11.93 3.86
C GLN A 70 1.79 -10.53 3.40
N SER A 71 1.84 -9.54 4.31
CA SER A 71 2.24 -8.18 3.97
C SER A 71 3.69 -8.11 3.49
N ALA A 72 4.60 -8.90 4.09
CA ALA A 72 5.98 -9.00 3.65
C ALA A 72 6.08 -9.69 2.26
N ALA A 73 5.35 -10.78 2.06
CA ALA A 73 5.29 -11.49 0.79
C ALA A 73 4.75 -10.60 -0.34
N ASP A 74 3.76 -9.76 -0.06
CA ASP A 74 3.15 -8.85 -1.04
C ASP A 74 4.12 -7.77 -1.50
N LEU A 75 4.91 -7.22 -0.58
CA LEU A 75 5.95 -6.24 -0.92
C LEU A 75 7.00 -6.86 -1.84
N VAL A 76 7.45 -8.08 -1.54
CA VAL A 76 8.44 -8.79 -2.37
C VAL A 76 7.84 -9.14 -3.74
N CYS A 77 6.64 -9.73 -3.77
CA CYS A 77 5.97 -10.11 -5.01
C CYS A 77 5.75 -8.92 -5.95
N VAL A 78 5.15 -7.84 -5.47
CA VAL A 78 4.97 -6.63 -6.29
C VAL A 78 6.32 -6.06 -6.72
N GLY A 79 7.35 -6.10 -5.87
CA GLY A 79 8.68 -5.56 -6.14
C GLY A 79 9.44 -6.31 -7.24
N LEU A 80 9.17 -7.61 -7.39
CA LEU A 80 9.69 -8.44 -8.47
C LEU A 80 8.93 -8.20 -9.79
N GLU A 81 7.64 -7.90 -9.73
CA GLU A 81 6.76 -7.72 -10.89
C GLU A 81 6.64 -6.25 -11.36
N MET A 82 7.33 -5.28 -10.73
CA MET A 82 7.16 -3.86 -11.08
C MET A 82 7.44 -3.55 -12.56
N ASP A 83 8.43 -4.22 -13.16
CA ASP A 83 8.80 -4.01 -14.57
C ASP A 83 7.77 -4.62 -15.53
N SER A 84 7.21 -5.79 -15.20
CA SER A 84 6.17 -6.45 -15.99
C SER A 84 4.81 -5.74 -15.86
N LEU A 85 4.60 -5.01 -14.77
CA LEU A 85 3.36 -4.31 -14.43
C LEU A 85 3.49 -2.77 -14.47
N ALA A 86 4.36 -2.24 -15.32
CA ALA A 86 4.68 -0.81 -15.37
C ALA A 86 3.43 0.10 -15.44
N ASP A 87 2.43 -0.23 -16.25
CA ASP A 87 1.18 0.54 -16.35
C ASP A 87 0.38 0.54 -15.03
N SER A 88 0.35 -0.59 -14.32
CA SER A 88 -0.33 -0.71 -13.02
C SER A 88 0.44 0.00 -11.91
N VAL A 89 1.78 0.04 -11.99
CA VAL A 89 2.64 0.84 -11.11
C VAL A 89 2.33 2.33 -11.28
N VAL A 90 2.24 2.82 -12.52
CA VAL A 90 1.85 4.21 -12.81
C VAL A 90 0.44 4.51 -12.28
N ALA A 91 -0.51 3.60 -12.46
CA ALA A 91 -1.87 3.77 -11.94
C ALA A 91 -1.91 3.93 -10.40
N VAL A 92 -1.01 3.27 -9.65
CA VAL A 92 -0.87 3.51 -8.20
C VAL A 92 -0.26 4.89 -7.92
N GLN A 93 0.76 5.30 -8.67
CA GLN A 93 1.40 6.61 -8.49
C GLN A 93 0.40 7.76 -8.68
N GLU A 94 -0.43 7.66 -9.72
CA GLU A 94 -1.50 8.62 -10.05
C GLU A 94 -2.77 8.45 -9.18
N SER A 95 -2.75 7.53 -8.21
CA SER A 95 -3.88 7.26 -7.31
C SER A 95 -5.18 6.86 -8.01
N GLU A 96 -5.06 6.19 -9.17
CA GLU A 96 -6.16 5.58 -9.92
C GLU A 96 -6.56 4.23 -9.30
N ILE A 97 -5.56 3.46 -8.85
CA ILE A 97 -5.76 2.24 -8.05
C ILE A 97 -4.93 2.30 -6.76
N GLY A 98 -5.32 1.51 -5.75
CA GLY A 98 -4.56 1.38 -4.51
C GLY A 98 -3.51 0.26 -4.59
N PHE A 99 -2.52 0.29 -3.70
CA PHE A 99 -1.45 -0.72 -3.65
C PHE A 99 -2.00 -2.15 -3.47
N GLN A 100 -3.03 -2.33 -2.66
CA GLN A 100 -3.68 -3.64 -2.47
C GLN A 100 -4.35 -4.16 -3.75
N HIS A 101 -4.76 -3.28 -4.67
CA HIS A 101 -5.25 -3.71 -5.98
C HIS A 101 -4.08 -4.20 -6.85
N LEU A 102 -2.96 -3.49 -6.85
CA LEU A 102 -1.74 -3.93 -7.53
C LEU A 102 -1.25 -5.30 -7.03
N VAL A 103 -1.33 -5.56 -5.72
CA VAL A 103 -1.02 -6.88 -5.14
C VAL A 103 -1.86 -8.00 -5.77
N LEU A 104 -3.15 -7.75 -6.04
CA LEU A 104 -4.00 -8.75 -6.69
C LEU A 104 -3.54 -9.02 -8.14
N ILE A 105 -3.17 -7.97 -8.88
CA ILE A 105 -2.67 -8.07 -10.25
C ILE A 105 -1.33 -8.82 -10.28
N ALA A 106 -0.42 -8.55 -9.34
CA ALA A 106 0.89 -9.20 -9.29
C ALA A 106 0.85 -10.71 -8.96
N ARG A 107 -0.28 -11.21 -8.44
CA ARG A 107 -0.45 -12.63 -8.10
C ARG A 107 -1.17 -13.45 -9.18
N THR A 108 -1.60 -12.83 -10.28
CA THR A 108 -2.29 -13.51 -11.39
C THR A 108 -1.35 -13.86 -12.52
#